data_AF-A0A1M2V3N6-F1
#
_entry.id   AF-A0A1M2V3N6-F1
#
_cell.length_a   1.000
_cell.length_b   1.000
_cell.length_c   1.000
_cell.angle_alpha   90.00
_cell.angle_beta   90.00
_cell.angle_gamma   90.00
#
_symmetry.space_group_name_H-M   'P 1'
#
loop_
_entity.id
_entity.type
_entity.pdbx_description
1 polymer ?
#
loop_
_entity_poly.entity_id
_entity_poly.type
_entity_poly.pdbx_seq_one_letter_code
_entity_poly.pdbx_strand_id
1 'polypeptide(L)'
;MTATLWVKFLKPVWGPGNFECLPCWQLNDCWPVVSWSIVDFFRRAKPAYYTIARELKPITVGIIRNNRENDRPKQFYEIGAFRSVGATIEVWGTNSTLNARTVLLELRCFDLYSSWTHSATCSATLLPNETTELIAAPCPHPQVPEHESARAAGAVTPSHSVVVGARLIAPESGEILARYADWPQPFRHVDFPDPVLRAVVDSEGGTVSVDVEKSVKGLFFTVELGQNCPNCGEAVRWSDNALDVLPGDPQTAEVRGLEGHDARIRVACMGCERGRLV
;
A
#
# COMPACT_ATOMS: atom_id res chain seq x y z
N MET A 1 -24.60 19.12 -2.69
CA MET A 1 -24.68 17.83 -1.97
C MET A 1 -23.26 17.40 -1.62
N THR A 2 -22.89 17.49 -0.35
CA THR A 2 -21.64 16.93 0.17
C THR A 2 -21.85 15.43 0.34
N ALA A 3 -21.20 14.62 -0.48
CA ALA A 3 -21.25 13.17 -0.34
C ALA A 3 -20.13 12.74 0.60
N THR A 4 -20.51 12.05 1.67
CA THR A 4 -19.58 11.43 2.61
C THR A 4 -19.37 9.98 2.18
N LEU A 5 -18.13 9.56 1.99
CA LEU A 5 -17.80 8.16 1.68
C LEU A 5 -17.39 7.47 2.97
N TRP A 6 -17.93 6.28 3.24
CA TRP A 6 -17.52 5.48 4.38
C TRP A 6 -16.21 4.75 4.06
N VAL A 7 -15.22 4.82 4.94
CA VAL A 7 -13.95 4.10 4.85
C VAL A 7 -13.85 3.14 6.01
N LYS A 8 -13.55 1.89 5.70
CA LYS A 8 -13.46 0.80 6.65
C LYS A 8 -12.05 0.85 7.28
N PHE A 9 -11.94 1.26 8.55
CA PHE A 9 -10.70 1.14 9.31
C PHE A 9 -10.86 -0.05 10.25
N LEU A 10 -9.95 -1.04 10.15
CA LEU A 10 -10.23 -2.40 10.61
C LEU A 10 -9.37 -2.92 11.73
N LYS A 11 -8.58 -2.06 12.37
CA LYS A 11 -7.97 -2.49 13.63
C LYS A 11 -9.09 -2.55 14.68
N PRO A 12 -9.28 -3.68 15.38
CA PRO A 12 -10.18 -3.73 16.52
C PRO A 12 -9.66 -2.77 17.60
N VAL A 13 -10.22 -1.57 17.68
CA VAL A 13 -9.84 -0.56 18.69
C VAL A 13 -10.30 -0.99 20.10
N TRP A 14 -11.28 -1.90 20.18
CA TRP A 14 -11.97 -2.29 21.42
C TRP A 14 -12.13 -3.81 21.59
N GLY A 15 -11.21 -4.60 21.03
CA GLY A 15 -11.26 -6.06 21.09
C GLY A 15 -11.89 -6.73 19.86
N PRO A 16 -11.83 -8.08 19.78
CA PRO A 16 -12.22 -8.84 18.60
C PRO A 16 -13.68 -8.56 18.18
N GLY A 17 -13.91 -8.29 16.89
CA GLY A 17 -15.26 -8.12 16.32
C GLY A 17 -15.86 -6.71 16.35
N ASN A 18 -15.17 -5.70 16.88
CA ASN A 18 -15.63 -4.30 16.85
C ASN A 18 -15.11 -3.54 15.62
N PHE A 19 -15.99 -3.19 14.68
CA PHE A 19 -15.67 -2.42 13.46
C PHE A 19 -16.27 -1.03 13.50
N GLU A 20 -15.49 -0.04 13.10
CA GLU A 20 -16.00 1.30 12.81
C GLU A 20 -15.73 1.64 11.34
N CYS A 21 -16.81 1.85 10.59
CA CYS A 21 -16.74 2.53 9.32
C CYS A 21 -16.71 4.02 9.61
N LEU A 22 -15.60 4.69 9.32
CA LEU A 22 -15.48 6.12 9.55
C LEU A 22 -15.76 6.88 8.26
N PRO A 23 -16.56 7.95 8.29
CA PRO A 23 -16.75 8.81 7.14
C PRO A 23 -15.42 9.48 6.75
N CYS A 24 -14.96 9.27 5.52
CA CYS A 24 -13.90 10.06 4.92
C CYS A 24 -14.49 11.39 4.43
N TRP A 25 -14.05 12.47 5.05
CA TRP A 25 -14.31 13.82 4.59
C TRP A 25 -13.17 14.26 3.66
N GLN A 26 -13.39 14.54 2.36
CA GLN A 26 -14.66 14.60 1.61
C GLN A 26 -14.60 13.77 0.31
N LEU A 27 -15.73 13.44 -0.31
CA LEU A 27 -15.72 12.67 -1.57
C LEU A 27 -15.23 13.51 -2.75
N ASN A 28 -15.88 14.66 -3.00
CA ASN A 28 -15.72 15.45 -4.22
C ASN A 28 -15.57 16.96 -3.95
N ASP A 29 -15.22 17.71 -5.00
CA ASP A 29 -15.18 19.18 -4.98
C ASP A 29 -16.30 19.82 -5.80
N CYS A 30 -16.71 21.03 -5.38
CA CYS A 30 -17.67 21.87 -6.11
C CYS A 30 -17.01 22.92 -7.02
N TRP A 31 -15.69 23.11 -6.93
CA TRP A 31 -14.88 24.00 -7.79
C TRP A 31 -13.41 23.57 -7.78
N PRO A 32 -12.58 23.97 -8.76
CA PRO A 32 -11.15 23.67 -8.76
C PRO A 32 -10.43 24.31 -7.57
N VAL A 33 -10.06 23.50 -6.57
CA VAL A 33 -9.50 23.98 -5.30
C VAL A 33 -8.58 22.95 -4.65
N VAL A 34 -7.74 23.40 -3.73
CA VAL A 34 -7.04 22.53 -2.77
C VAL A 34 -8.03 22.14 -1.66
N SER A 35 -8.28 20.84 -1.50
CA SER A 35 -9.25 20.32 -0.53
C SER A 35 -8.92 18.89 -0.08
N TRP A 36 -9.71 18.39 0.86
CA TRP A 36 -9.71 16.99 1.32
C TRP A 36 -10.47 16.03 0.40
N SER A 37 -10.86 16.44 -0.81
CA SER A 37 -11.58 15.54 -1.71
C SER A 37 -10.69 14.39 -2.15
N ILE A 38 -11.27 13.20 -2.31
CA ILE A 38 -10.57 12.06 -2.93
C ILE A 38 -10.78 12.01 -4.45
N VAL A 39 -11.80 12.72 -4.95
CA VAL A 39 -12.04 12.98 -6.37
C VAL A 39 -12.14 14.48 -6.57
N ASP A 40 -11.38 15.04 -7.52
CA ASP A 40 -11.39 16.48 -7.75
C ASP A 40 -12.62 16.97 -8.55
N PHE A 41 -12.71 18.29 -8.76
CA PHE A 41 -13.80 18.92 -9.51
C PHE A 41 -13.97 18.38 -10.93
N PHE A 42 -12.88 17.99 -11.59
CA PHE A 42 -12.87 17.43 -12.94
C PHE A 42 -13.11 15.91 -12.95
N ARG A 43 -13.55 15.34 -11.82
CA ARG A 43 -13.81 13.91 -11.63
C ARG A 43 -12.56 13.03 -11.75
N ARG A 44 -11.37 13.59 -11.50
CA ARG A 44 -10.12 12.84 -11.49
C ARG A 44 -9.90 12.24 -10.10
N ALA A 45 -9.68 10.93 -10.06
CA ALA A 45 -9.39 10.22 -8.82
C ALA A 45 -7.99 10.60 -8.30
N LYS A 46 -7.90 11.02 -7.04
CA LYS A 46 -6.64 11.27 -6.34
C LYS A 46 -6.08 9.94 -5.78
N PRO A 47 -4.79 9.85 -5.40
CA PRO A 47 -4.21 8.64 -4.81
C PRO A 47 -5.02 8.04 -3.65
N ALA A 48 -5.63 8.89 -2.82
CA ALA A 48 -6.48 8.47 -1.70
C ALA A 48 -7.71 7.67 -2.15
N TYR A 49 -8.29 7.98 -3.32
CA TYR A 49 -9.44 7.24 -3.85
C TYR A 49 -9.11 5.76 -4.06
N TYR A 50 -7.96 5.47 -4.66
CA TYR A 50 -7.53 4.10 -4.96
C TYR A 50 -7.22 3.32 -3.68
N THR A 51 -6.58 3.97 -2.70
CA THR A 51 -6.32 3.36 -1.40
C THR A 51 -7.63 2.99 -0.70
N ILE A 52 -8.59 3.92 -0.65
CA ILE A 52 -9.92 3.67 -0.09
C ILE A 52 -10.67 2.57 -0.85
N ALA A 53 -10.62 2.57 -2.18
CA ALA A 53 -11.27 1.56 -3.00
C ALA A 53 -10.75 0.16 -2.68
N ARG A 54 -9.45 0.00 -2.38
CA ARG A 54 -8.87 -1.27 -1.93
C ARG A 54 -9.34 -1.66 -0.52
N GLU A 55 -9.38 -0.73 0.42
CA GLU A 55 -9.86 -0.97 1.79
C GLU A 55 -11.37 -1.27 1.89
N LEU A 56 -12.13 -0.88 0.86
CA LEU A 56 -13.56 -1.19 0.74
C LEU A 56 -13.86 -2.48 0.00
N LYS A 57 -12.84 -3.24 -0.44
CA LYS A 57 -13.07 -4.55 -1.05
C LYS A 57 -13.69 -5.53 -0.04
N PRO A 58 -14.46 -6.53 -0.48
CA PRO A 58 -15.11 -7.48 0.43
C PRO A 58 -14.12 -8.27 1.30
N ILE A 59 -12.94 -8.58 0.75
CA ILE A 59 -11.82 -9.19 1.47
C ILE A 59 -10.66 -8.21 1.46
N THR A 60 -10.10 -7.91 2.63
CA THR A 60 -8.94 -7.03 2.79
C THR A 60 -7.91 -7.64 3.73
N VAL A 61 -6.68 -7.13 3.66
CA VAL A 61 -5.59 -7.47 4.58
C VAL A 61 -4.94 -6.18 5.03
N GLY A 62 -4.59 -6.09 6.31
CA GLY A 62 -3.90 -4.95 6.87
C GLY A 62 -2.65 -5.39 7.63
N ILE A 63 -1.67 -4.50 7.66
CA ILE A 63 -0.48 -4.64 8.50
C ILE A 63 -0.36 -3.37 9.32
N ILE A 64 -0.09 -3.51 10.62
CA ILE A 64 0.37 -2.42 11.46
C ILE A 64 1.74 -2.75 11.99
N ARG A 65 2.65 -1.77 11.90
CA ARG A 65 3.97 -1.84 12.49
C ARG A 65 4.00 -1.04 13.78
N ASN A 66 4.38 -1.69 14.87
CA ASN A 66 4.63 -1.02 16.14
C ASN A 66 6.14 -0.97 16.39
N ASN A 67 6.69 0.23 16.44
CA ASN A 67 8.12 0.48 16.66
C ASN A 67 8.39 1.21 18.00
N ARG A 68 7.41 1.16 18.90
CA ARG A 68 7.39 1.81 20.21
C ARG A 68 6.90 0.83 21.25
N GLU A 69 7.39 1.00 22.47
CA GLU A 69 6.97 0.21 23.64
C GLU A 69 5.62 0.68 24.20
N ASN A 70 5.22 1.94 23.97
CA ASN A 70 3.96 2.51 24.46
C ASN A 70 3.34 3.50 23.46
N ASP A 71 2.00 3.57 23.43
CA ASP A 71 1.21 4.47 22.56
C ASP A 71 1.35 5.95 22.91
N ARG A 72 1.64 6.27 24.18
CA ARG A 72 1.84 7.65 24.62
C ARG A 72 3.32 8.01 24.52
N PRO A 73 3.68 9.17 23.94
CA PRO A 73 5.01 9.72 24.18
C PRO A 73 5.17 9.85 25.69
N LYS A 74 6.24 9.28 26.26
CA LYS A 74 6.62 9.61 27.64
C LYS A 74 6.74 11.14 27.67
N GLN A 75 5.81 11.81 28.35
CA GLN A 75 5.75 13.27 28.46
C GLN A 75 6.93 13.75 29.30
N PHE A 76 8.12 13.74 28.73
CA PHE A 76 9.28 14.44 29.22
C PHE A 76 10.00 14.94 27.98
N TYR A 77 9.94 16.26 27.78
CA TYR A 77 10.81 17.19 27.03
C TYR A 77 11.97 16.67 26.13
N GLU A 78 11.86 15.53 25.47
CA GLU A 78 12.76 15.07 24.42
C GLU A 78 12.15 15.44 23.07
N ILE A 79 12.43 16.67 22.64
CA ILE A 79 12.09 17.13 21.30
C ILE A 79 13.08 16.48 20.33
N GLY A 80 12.61 15.45 19.61
CA GLY A 80 13.28 14.92 18.42
C GLY A 80 13.98 13.57 18.61
N ALA A 81 13.43 12.56 17.93
CA ALA A 81 13.98 11.21 17.73
C ALA A 81 13.89 10.22 18.92
N PHE A 82 12.74 9.56 19.04
CA PHE A 82 12.70 8.25 19.69
C PHE A 82 13.50 7.25 18.83
N ARG A 83 14.48 6.57 19.43
CA ARG A 83 15.16 5.44 18.78
C ARG A 83 14.28 4.20 18.88
N SER A 84 13.71 3.76 17.77
CA SER A 84 13.07 2.45 17.68
C SER A 84 14.13 1.36 17.82
N VAL A 85 14.04 0.55 18.87
CA VAL A 85 14.96 -0.57 19.12
C VAL A 85 14.61 -1.75 18.22
N GLY A 86 13.35 -1.90 17.85
CA GLY A 86 12.89 -2.86 16.84
C GLY A 86 11.41 -2.67 16.55
N ALA A 87 10.92 -3.32 15.50
CA ALA A 87 9.52 -3.29 15.12
C ALA A 87 8.86 -4.64 15.35
N THR A 88 7.61 -4.64 15.80
CA THR A 88 6.68 -5.78 15.68
C THR A 88 5.67 -5.50 14.57
N ILE A 89 5.15 -6.56 13.96
CA ILE A 89 4.09 -6.50 12.96
C ILE A 89 2.89 -7.28 13.47
N GLU A 90 1.71 -6.69 13.32
CA GLU A 90 0.43 -7.39 13.45
C GLU A 90 -0.26 -7.38 12.09
N VAL A 91 -0.71 -8.54 11.64
CA VAL A 91 -1.37 -8.73 10.35
C VAL A 91 -2.76 -9.30 10.60
N TRP A 92 -3.77 -8.72 9.97
CA TRP A 92 -5.14 -9.18 10.05
C TRP A 92 -5.77 -9.25 8.66
N GLY A 93 -6.72 -10.16 8.50
CA GLY A 93 -7.58 -10.24 7.32
C GLY A 93 -9.02 -9.90 7.70
N THR A 94 -9.75 -9.22 6.82
CA THR A 94 -11.16 -8.92 7.05
C THR A 94 -12.01 -9.51 5.94
N ASN A 95 -13.16 -10.06 6.32
CA ASN A 95 -14.18 -10.57 5.42
C ASN A 95 -15.52 -9.89 5.68
N SER A 96 -15.99 -9.08 4.74
CA SER A 96 -17.31 -8.42 4.75
C SER A 96 -18.39 -9.17 3.98
N THR A 97 -18.13 -10.41 3.59
CA THR A 97 -19.12 -11.27 2.94
C THR A 97 -19.89 -12.09 3.97
N LEU A 98 -20.98 -12.73 3.52
CA LEU A 98 -21.81 -13.60 4.36
C LEU A 98 -21.25 -15.03 4.49
N ASN A 99 -20.20 -15.38 3.74
CA ASN A 99 -19.66 -16.73 3.70
C ASN A 99 -18.24 -16.76 4.26
N ALA A 100 -17.93 -17.80 5.03
CA ALA A 100 -16.57 -18.03 5.48
C ALA A 100 -15.67 -18.27 4.26
N ARG A 101 -14.43 -17.77 4.30
CA ARG A 101 -13.49 -17.91 3.20
C ARG A 101 -12.14 -18.40 3.70
N THR A 102 -11.71 -19.56 3.21
CA THR A 102 -10.36 -20.06 3.45
C THR A 102 -9.38 -19.28 2.59
N VAL A 103 -8.29 -18.83 3.20
CA VAL A 103 -7.25 -18.02 2.57
C VAL A 103 -5.87 -18.53 2.96
N LEU A 104 -4.92 -18.38 2.06
CA LEU A 104 -3.49 -18.50 2.34
C LEU A 104 -2.94 -17.07 2.47
N LEU A 105 -2.48 -16.71 3.67
CA LEU A 105 -1.67 -15.52 3.87
C LEU A 105 -0.25 -15.82 3.41
N GLU A 106 0.24 -15.06 2.44
CA GLU A 106 1.65 -15.02 2.09
C GLU A 106 2.22 -13.66 2.51
N LEU A 107 3.30 -13.70 3.30
CA LEU A 107 3.98 -12.56 3.84
C LEU A 107 5.40 -12.52 3.24
N ARG A 108 5.77 -11.39 2.64
CA ARG A 108 7.07 -11.19 1.99
C ARG A 108 7.73 -9.94 2.54
N CYS A 109 8.95 -10.08 3.04
CA CYS A 109 9.74 -8.99 3.56
C CYS A 109 10.93 -8.74 2.65
N PHE A 110 11.21 -7.47 2.38
CA PHE A 110 12.33 -7.02 1.56
C PHE A 110 13.09 -5.94 2.31
N ASP A 111 14.40 -6.08 2.44
CA ASP A 111 15.23 -4.97 2.89
C ASP A 111 15.45 -3.97 1.75
N LEU A 112 15.36 -2.67 2.04
CA LEU A 112 15.52 -1.63 1.01
C LEU A 112 16.95 -1.47 0.51
N TYR A 113 17.94 -1.83 1.33
CA TYR A 113 19.35 -1.49 1.11
C TYR A 113 20.25 -2.69 0.82
N SER A 114 19.72 -3.90 0.96
CA SER A 114 20.42 -5.15 0.69
C SER A 114 19.57 -6.11 -0.14
N SER A 115 20.14 -7.24 -0.52
CA SER A 115 19.42 -8.33 -1.20
C SER A 115 18.68 -9.26 -0.23
N TRP A 116 18.57 -8.88 1.05
CA TRP A 116 17.91 -9.73 2.03
C TRP A 116 16.40 -9.78 1.79
N THR A 117 15.86 -10.99 1.83
CA THR A 117 14.42 -11.24 1.71
C THR A 117 14.00 -12.31 2.71
N HIS A 118 12.76 -12.24 3.16
CA HIS A 118 12.13 -13.27 3.97
C HIS A 118 10.71 -13.54 3.49
N SER A 119 10.26 -14.79 3.57
CA SER A 119 8.89 -15.16 3.22
C SER A 119 8.32 -16.13 4.23
N ALA A 120 7.04 -15.95 4.57
CA ALA A 120 6.29 -16.84 5.43
C ALA A 120 4.88 -17.05 4.87
N THR A 121 4.30 -18.21 5.11
CA THR A 121 2.93 -18.52 4.69
C THR A 121 2.14 -19.13 5.84
N CYS A 122 0.87 -18.77 5.96
CA CYS A 122 -0.04 -19.31 6.96
C CYS A 122 -1.44 -19.47 6.36
N SER A 123 -2.08 -20.62 6.58
CA SER A 123 -3.47 -20.84 6.19
C SER A 123 -4.40 -20.35 7.30
N ALA A 124 -5.48 -19.66 6.92
CA ALA A 124 -6.49 -19.19 7.85
C ALA A 124 -7.89 -19.22 7.23
N THR A 125 -8.92 -19.16 8.08
CA THR A 125 -10.31 -19.02 7.66
C THR A 125 -10.84 -17.68 8.13
N LEU A 126 -11.21 -16.81 7.18
CA LEU A 126 -11.86 -15.55 7.49
C LEU A 126 -13.35 -15.78 7.67
N LEU A 127 -13.86 -15.52 8.88
CA LEU A 127 -15.27 -15.69 9.20
C LEU A 127 -16.14 -14.59 8.58
N PRO A 128 -17.43 -14.85 8.32
CA PRO A 128 -18.35 -13.85 7.76
C PRO A 128 -18.45 -12.59 8.62
N ASN A 129 -18.40 -11.42 7.98
CA ASN A 129 -18.50 -10.11 8.63
C ASN A 129 -17.53 -9.92 9.83
N GLU A 130 -16.33 -10.49 9.74
CA GLU A 130 -15.35 -10.49 10.83
C GLU A 130 -13.95 -10.08 10.34
N THR A 131 -13.13 -9.66 11.29
CA THR A 131 -11.68 -9.49 11.12
C THR A 131 -10.99 -10.54 11.96
N THR A 132 -10.07 -11.26 11.34
CA THR A 132 -9.31 -12.33 11.94
C THR A 132 -7.86 -11.89 12.05
N GLU A 133 -7.30 -11.93 13.26
CA GLU A 133 -5.87 -11.74 13.48
C GLU A 133 -5.12 -12.96 12.93
N LEU A 134 -4.10 -12.72 12.09
CA LEU A 134 -3.38 -13.77 11.38
C LEU A 134 -1.97 -13.96 11.93
N ILE A 135 -1.26 -12.86 12.22
CA ILE A 135 0.12 -12.87 12.71
C ILE A 135 0.29 -11.74 13.72
N ALA A 136 1.00 -12.01 14.81
CA ALA A 136 1.56 -11.02 15.73
C ALA A 136 2.98 -11.45 16.09
N ALA A 137 4.00 -10.80 15.51
CA ALA A 137 5.40 -11.23 15.64
C ALA A 137 6.40 -10.07 15.50
N PRO A 138 7.65 -10.21 15.96
CA PRO A 138 8.73 -9.31 15.57
C PRO A 138 8.85 -9.20 14.05
N CYS A 139 9.09 -7.99 13.54
CA CYS A 139 9.34 -7.75 12.12
C CYS A 139 10.60 -8.51 11.70
N PRO A 140 10.50 -9.43 10.72
CA PRO A 140 11.68 -10.11 10.19
C PRO A 140 12.70 -9.09 9.68
N HIS A 141 13.98 -9.31 9.97
CA HIS A 141 15.06 -8.40 9.59
C HIS A 141 16.36 -9.17 9.27
N PRO A 142 17.30 -8.58 8.50
CA PRO A 142 18.60 -9.19 8.27
C PRO A 142 19.38 -9.37 9.57
N GLN A 143 20.25 -10.39 9.60
CA GLN A 143 21.10 -10.66 10.76
C GLN A 143 22.13 -9.52 10.93
N VAL A 144 22.30 -9.05 12.16
CA VAL A 144 23.34 -8.07 12.51
C VAL A 144 24.65 -8.83 12.74
N PRO A 145 25.79 -8.43 12.15
CA PRO A 145 27.08 -9.06 12.41
C PRO A 145 27.43 -9.08 13.90
N GLU A 146 28.03 -10.18 14.38
CA GLU A 146 28.34 -10.43 15.80
C GLU A 146 29.20 -9.32 16.46
N HIS A 147 30.03 -8.62 15.67
CA HIS A 147 30.89 -7.54 16.15
C HIS A 147 30.14 -6.27 16.59
N GLU A 148 28.92 -6.03 16.08
CA GLU A 148 28.08 -4.88 16.48
C GLU A 148 27.08 -5.23 17.58
N SER A 149 26.72 -6.50 17.73
CA SER A 149 25.75 -6.99 18.71
C SER A 149 26.32 -7.13 20.13
N ALA A 150 27.62 -7.32 20.29
CA ALA A 150 28.27 -7.44 21.60
C ALA A 150 28.37 -6.13 22.42
N ARG A 151 28.08 -4.96 21.81
CA ARG A 151 28.23 -3.64 22.46
C ARG A 151 26.94 -2.99 22.96
N ALA A 152 25.76 -3.58 22.77
CA ALA A 152 24.51 -2.84 22.98
C ALA A 152 23.41 -3.65 23.70
N ALA A 153 23.36 -3.51 25.03
CA ALA A 153 22.08 -3.54 25.72
C ALA A 153 21.23 -2.36 25.18
N GLY A 154 20.37 -2.62 24.19
CA GLY A 154 19.63 -1.60 23.43
C GLY A 154 19.97 -1.50 21.93
N ALA A 155 20.48 -2.58 21.32
CA ALA A 155 20.78 -2.64 19.89
C ALA A 155 19.53 -2.39 19.02
N VAL A 156 19.62 -1.41 18.11
CA VAL A 156 18.60 -1.12 17.11
C VAL A 156 18.60 -2.26 16.09
N THR A 157 17.46 -2.91 15.87
CA THR A 157 17.35 -3.93 14.82
C THR A 157 17.29 -3.28 13.43
N PRO A 158 17.78 -3.96 12.38
CA PRO A 158 17.63 -3.53 11.00
C PRO A 158 16.18 -3.50 10.48
N SER A 159 15.17 -3.75 11.34
CA SER A 159 13.76 -3.73 10.93
C SER A 159 13.30 -2.35 10.40
N HIS A 160 14.07 -1.29 10.63
CA HIS A 160 13.80 0.07 10.13
C HIS A 160 13.94 0.23 8.61
N SER A 161 14.55 -0.72 7.89
CA SER A 161 14.70 -0.69 6.43
C SER A 161 13.87 -1.75 5.72
N VAL A 162 13.07 -2.53 6.45
CA VAL A 162 12.31 -3.66 5.90
C VAL A 162 10.91 -3.25 5.48
N VAL A 163 10.59 -3.44 4.21
CA VAL A 163 9.23 -3.38 3.65
C VAL A 163 8.55 -4.73 3.83
N VAL A 164 7.31 -4.73 4.32
CA VAL A 164 6.52 -5.94 4.59
C VAL A 164 5.29 -5.95 3.69
N GLY A 165 5.23 -6.92 2.78
CA GLY A 165 4.07 -7.20 1.95
C GLY A 165 3.24 -8.34 2.51
N ALA A 166 1.92 -8.20 2.46
CA ALA A 166 0.96 -9.27 2.71
C ALA A 166 0.06 -9.48 1.48
N ARG A 167 -0.17 -10.75 1.13
CA ARG A 167 -1.15 -11.17 0.13
C ARG A 167 -2.08 -12.20 0.73
N LEU A 168 -3.37 -12.04 0.51
CA LEU A 168 -4.34 -13.12 0.75
C LEU A 168 -4.65 -13.80 -0.57
N ILE A 169 -4.40 -15.10 -0.62
CA ILE A 169 -4.54 -15.92 -1.82
C ILE A 169 -5.65 -16.93 -1.59
N ALA A 170 -6.57 -17.08 -2.55
CA ALA A 170 -7.54 -18.16 -2.55
C ALA A 170 -6.83 -19.50 -2.87
N PRO A 171 -6.80 -20.48 -1.97
CA PRO A 171 -6.03 -21.72 -2.18
C PRO A 171 -6.51 -22.54 -3.37
N GLU A 172 -7.79 -22.44 -3.71
CA GLU A 172 -8.43 -23.23 -4.77
C GLU A 172 -8.10 -22.71 -6.17
N SER A 173 -8.06 -21.39 -6.35
CA SER A 173 -7.87 -20.74 -7.66
C SER A 173 -6.50 -20.11 -7.85
N GLY A 174 -5.75 -19.86 -6.77
CA GLY A 174 -4.53 -19.04 -6.80
C GLY A 174 -4.80 -17.53 -6.97
N GLU A 175 -6.06 -17.10 -6.94
CA GLU A 175 -6.44 -15.69 -7.08
C GLU A 175 -5.96 -14.87 -5.87
N ILE A 176 -5.36 -13.70 -6.14
CA ILE A 176 -4.94 -12.77 -5.09
C ILE A 176 -6.14 -11.87 -4.72
N LEU A 177 -6.69 -12.10 -3.53
CA LEU A 177 -7.89 -11.46 -3.01
C LEU A 177 -7.61 -10.05 -2.47
N ALA A 178 -6.48 -9.89 -1.79
CA ALA A 178 -6.09 -8.63 -1.17
C ALA A 178 -4.56 -8.51 -1.12
N ARG A 179 -4.08 -7.26 -1.12
CA ARG A 179 -2.68 -6.89 -0.98
C ARG A 179 -2.55 -5.72 -0.02
N TYR A 180 -1.47 -5.71 0.75
CA TYR A 180 -1.08 -4.57 1.56
C TYR A 180 0.44 -4.52 1.69
N ALA A 181 1.02 -3.33 1.70
CA ALA A 181 2.45 -3.14 1.91
C ALA A 181 2.68 -2.12 3.03
N ASP A 182 3.27 -2.58 4.12
CA ASP A 182 3.77 -1.73 5.19
C ASP A 182 5.22 -1.33 4.90
N TRP A 183 5.48 -0.02 5.00
CA TRP A 183 6.79 0.58 4.76
C TRP A 183 7.32 1.19 6.05
N PRO A 184 8.64 1.22 6.25
CA PRO A 184 9.23 1.95 7.37
C PRO A 184 8.84 3.44 7.34
N GLN A 185 8.42 3.95 8.50
CA GLN A 185 8.00 5.34 8.67
C GLN A 185 8.85 6.06 9.72
N PRO A 186 9.09 7.38 9.56
CA PRO A 186 8.49 8.26 8.55
C PRO A 186 9.24 8.26 7.19
N PHE A 187 8.50 8.42 6.08
CA PHE A 187 9.04 8.35 4.71
C PHE A 187 10.13 9.38 4.39
N ARG A 188 10.20 10.50 5.13
CA ARG A 188 11.26 11.51 4.97
C ARG A 188 12.67 10.94 5.19
N HIS A 189 12.79 9.85 5.95
CA HIS A 189 14.07 9.22 6.28
C HIS A 189 14.30 7.92 5.50
N VAL A 190 13.48 7.64 4.49
CA VAL A 190 13.64 6.48 3.63
C VAL A 190 14.37 6.92 2.37
N ASP A 191 15.52 6.31 2.11
CA ASP A 191 16.25 6.47 0.86
C ASP A 191 15.67 5.50 -0.17
N PHE A 192 14.70 5.95 -0.96
CA PHE A 192 14.02 5.10 -1.94
C PHE A 192 15.00 4.63 -3.03
N PRO A 193 15.23 3.32 -3.20
CA PRO A 193 16.11 2.81 -4.25
C PRO A 193 15.45 2.92 -5.63
N ASP A 194 16.23 2.99 -6.72
CA ASP A 194 15.67 2.85 -8.08
C ASP A 194 15.02 1.46 -8.21
N PRO A 195 13.71 1.40 -8.48
CA PRO A 195 13.00 0.12 -8.54
C PRO A 195 13.30 -0.72 -9.76
N VAL A 196 14.00 -0.16 -10.77
CA VAL A 196 14.17 -0.80 -12.08
C VAL A 196 12.79 -1.20 -12.65
N LEU A 197 11.84 -0.28 -12.55
CA LEU A 197 10.45 -0.50 -12.97
C LEU A 197 10.36 -0.78 -14.47
N ARG A 198 9.72 -1.90 -14.80
CA ARG A 198 9.29 -2.31 -16.13
C ARG A 198 7.78 -2.10 -16.24
N ALA A 199 7.36 -1.10 -17.00
CA ALA A 199 5.96 -0.85 -17.30
C ALA A 199 5.73 -1.13 -18.79
N VAL A 200 4.73 -1.96 -19.09
CA VAL A 200 4.37 -2.35 -20.46
C VAL A 200 2.91 -2.03 -20.68
N VAL A 201 2.63 -1.25 -21.71
CA VAL A 201 1.28 -0.99 -22.20
C VAL A 201 0.95 -2.03 -23.26
N ASP A 202 -0.24 -2.63 -23.16
CA ASP A 202 -0.75 -3.53 -24.19
C ASP A 202 -0.86 -2.81 -25.55
N SER A 203 -0.70 -3.57 -26.63
CA SER A 203 -0.90 -3.17 -28.02
C SER A 203 -2.26 -2.51 -28.29
N GLU A 204 -3.31 -2.91 -27.57
CA GLU A 204 -4.65 -2.31 -27.67
C GLU A 204 -4.79 -1.04 -26.79
N GLY A 205 -3.79 -0.70 -25.99
CA GLY A 205 -3.79 0.47 -25.11
C GLY A 205 -4.72 0.37 -23.90
N GLY A 206 -5.31 -0.81 -23.64
CA GLY A 206 -6.33 -1.01 -22.60
C GLY A 206 -5.79 -1.44 -21.23
N THR A 207 -4.55 -1.91 -21.15
CA THR A 207 -3.96 -2.42 -19.90
C THR A 207 -2.50 -1.99 -19.76
N VAL A 208 -2.12 -1.61 -18.54
CA VAL A 208 -0.74 -1.35 -18.13
C VAL A 208 -0.31 -2.42 -17.13
N SER A 209 0.75 -3.15 -17.48
CA SER A 209 1.37 -4.16 -16.61
C SER A 209 2.66 -3.59 -16.03
N VAL A 210 2.88 -3.80 -14.73
CA VAL A 210 4.06 -3.32 -14.02
C VAL A 210 4.76 -4.41 -13.25
N ASP A 211 6.09 -4.43 -13.38
CA ASP A 211 7.02 -5.31 -12.67
C ASP A 211 8.22 -4.51 -12.16
N VAL A 212 8.83 -4.94 -11.06
CA VAL A 212 9.91 -4.21 -10.39
C VAL A 212 10.96 -5.18 -9.85
N GLU A 213 12.22 -4.73 -9.80
CA GLU A 213 13.30 -5.49 -9.15
C GLU A 213 13.45 -5.10 -7.67
N LYS A 214 13.07 -3.87 -7.30
CA LYS A 214 13.00 -3.41 -5.91
C LYS A 214 11.64 -2.80 -5.61
N SER A 215 11.22 -2.88 -4.36
CA SER A 215 9.91 -2.41 -3.90
C SER A 215 9.65 -0.95 -4.27
N VAL A 216 8.44 -0.65 -4.73
CA VAL A 216 7.96 0.70 -5.06
C VAL A 216 6.82 1.10 -4.16
N LYS A 217 6.88 2.31 -3.63
CA LYS A 217 5.77 2.96 -2.92
C LYS A 217 5.05 3.97 -3.82
N GLY A 218 3.72 3.85 -3.90
CA GLY A 218 2.86 4.87 -4.47
C GLY A 218 3.07 5.13 -5.96
N LEU A 219 3.28 4.06 -6.74
CA LEU A 219 3.36 4.09 -8.19
C LEU A 219 2.09 4.70 -8.77
N PHE A 220 2.22 5.86 -9.41
CA PHE A 220 1.12 6.65 -9.91
C PHE A 220 1.25 6.91 -11.41
N PHE A 221 0.26 6.47 -12.17
CA PHE A 221 0.16 6.70 -13.60
C PHE A 221 -0.57 8.01 -13.91
N THR A 222 0.00 8.80 -14.80
CA THR A 222 -0.63 9.95 -15.44
C THR A 222 -0.49 9.83 -16.95
N VAL A 223 -1.40 10.48 -17.68
CA VAL A 223 -1.37 10.49 -19.15
C VAL A 223 -1.00 11.88 -19.62
N GLU A 224 0.04 11.96 -20.43
CA GLU A 224 0.34 13.14 -21.24
C GLU A 224 -0.38 13.00 -22.57
N LEU A 225 -1.40 13.84 -22.74
CA LEU A 225 -2.15 13.95 -23.98
C LEU A 225 -1.53 15.08 -24.80
N GLY A 226 -1.30 14.84 -26.09
CA GLY A 226 -0.78 15.85 -27.01
C GLY A 226 -1.65 17.11 -27.05
N GLN A 227 -1.07 18.22 -27.51
CA GLN A 227 -1.66 19.58 -27.49
C GLN A 227 -3.05 19.72 -28.14
N ASN A 228 -3.53 18.71 -28.88
CA ASN A 228 -4.78 18.74 -29.63
C ASN A 228 -5.97 18.06 -28.93
N CYS A 229 -5.95 17.92 -27.60
CA CYS A 229 -7.02 17.22 -26.88
C CYS A 229 -7.74 18.13 -25.86
N PRO A 230 -8.72 18.95 -26.29
CA PRO A 230 -9.57 19.70 -25.36
C PRO A 230 -10.48 18.73 -24.59
N ASN A 231 -10.47 18.81 -23.25
CA ASN A 231 -11.29 18.02 -22.30
C ASN A 231 -10.82 16.59 -21.93
N CYS A 232 -9.61 16.19 -22.32
CA CYS A 232 -9.25 14.78 -22.29
C CYS A 232 -8.73 14.27 -20.93
N GLY A 233 -8.39 15.16 -20.01
CA GLY A 233 -8.12 14.81 -18.61
C GLY A 233 -9.35 14.26 -17.88
N GLU A 234 -10.57 14.46 -18.40
CA GLU A 234 -11.82 13.90 -17.85
C GLU A 234 -12.13 12.49 -18.38
N ALA A 235 -11.45 12.05 -19.46
CA ALA A 235 -11.78 10.82 -20.18
C ALA A 235 -11.02 9.60 -19.67
N VAL A 236 -9.81 9.78 -19.14
CA VAL A 236 -8.97 8.64 -18.74
C VAL A 236 -9.38 8.11 -17.38
N ARG A 237 -9.73 6.82 -17.32
CA ARG A 237 -10.08 6.12 -16.08
C ARG A 237 -9.20 4.90 -15.89
N TRP A 238 -8.64 4.80 -14.69
CA TRP A 238 -7.82 3.67 -14.28
C TRP A 238 -8.63 2.73 -13.38
N SER A 239 -8.52 1.42 -13.60
CA SER A 239 -9.10 0.45 -12.66
C SER A 239 -8.38 0.46 -11.31
N ASP A 240 -7.07 0.71 -11.31
CA ASP A 240 -6.27 0.91 -10.10
C ASP A 240 -5.07 1.84 -10.37
N ASN A 241 -4.60 2.55 -9.33
CA ASN A 241 -3.49 3.51 -9.41
C ASN A 241 -2.95 3.81 -7.99
N ALA A 242 -1.84 4.51 -7.81
CA ALA A 242 -1.18 4.65 -6.50
C ALA A 242 -0.85 3.27 -5.89
N LEU A 243 -0.19 2.42 -6.67
CA LEU A 243 0.12 1.03 -6.33
C LEU A 243 1.39 0.96 -5.49
N ASP A 244 1.42 0.03 -4.53
CA ASP A 244 2.68 -0.45 -3.97
C ASP A 244 3.00 -1.77 -4.65
N VAL A 245 4.16 -1.84 -5.31
CA VAL A 245 4.57 -3.01 -6.11
C VAL A 245 5.82 -3.60 -5.48
N LEU A 246 5.79 -4.90 -5.21
CA LEU A 246 6.89 -5.63 -4.57
C LEU A 246 7.54 -6.60 -5.58
N PRO A 247 8.83 -6.94 -5.42
CA PRO A 247 9.51 -7.87 -6.32
C PRO A 247 8.79 -9.23 -6.41
N GLY A 248 8.58 -9.70 -7.64
CA GLY A 248 7.91 -10.97 -7.92
C GLY A 248 6.39 -10.96 -7.65
N ASP A 249 5.77 -9.78 -7.57
CA ASP A 249 4.31 -9.58 -7.57
C ASP A 249 3.92 -8.55 -8.63
N PRO A 250 3.99 -8.90 -9.93
CA PRO A 250 3.58 -8.00 -10.99
C PRO A 250 2.09 -7.65 -10.86
N GLN A 251 1.74 -6.41 -11.17
CA GLN A 251 0.39 -5.89 -11.06
C GLN A 251 -0.07 -5.30 -12.39
N THR A 252 -1.37 -5.35 -12.65
CA THR A 252 -1.98 -4.83 -13.87
C THR A 252 -3.09 -3.84 -13.53
N ALA A 253 -3.20 -2.79 -14.32
CA ALA A 253 -4.28 -1.80 -14.24
C ALA A 253 -4.87 -1.60 -15.63
N GLU A 254 -6.20 -1.67 -15.73
CA GLU A 254 -6.92 -1.31 -16.95
C GLU A 254 -6.95 0.21 -17.06
N VAL A 255 -6.84 0.70 -18.28
CA VAL A 255 -6.97 2.11 -18.62
C VAL A 255 -8.00 2.27 -19.73
N ARG A 256 -8.97 3.15 -19.50
CA ARG A 256 -10.04 3.46 -20.45
C ARG A 256 -9.92 4.90 -20.90
N GLY A 257 -10.31 5.18 -22.14
CA GLY A 257 -10.27 6.53 -22.72
C GLY A 257 -8.95 6.91 -23.40
N LEU A 258 -8.13 5.92 -23.77
CA LEU A 258 -6.92 6.11 -24.60
C LEU A 258 -7.14 5.83 -26.10
N GLU A 259 -8.31 5.30 -26.47
CA GLU A 259 -8.62 4.90 -27.84
C GLU A 259 -8.49 6.06 -28.84
N GLY A 260 -7.70 5.87 -29.90
CA GLY A 260 -7.54 6.85 -30.98
C GLY A 260 -6.64 8.05 -30.66
N HIS A 261 -5.93 8.05 -29.54
CA HIS A 261 -5.05 9.14 -29.12
C HIS A 261 -3.58 8.70 -29.02
N ASP A 262 -2.65 9.54 -29.51
CA ASP A 262 -1.21 9.40 -29.21
C ASP A 262 -0.97 9.84 -27.76
N ALA A 263 -1.18 8.90 -26.84
CA ALA A 263 -1.11 9.11 -25.40
C ALA A 263 0.20 8.53 -24.87
N ARG A 264 0.94 9.33 -24.08
CA ARG A 264 2.14 8.87 -23.40
C ARG A 264 1.85 8.71 -21.92
N ILE A 265 2.25 7.57 -21.35
CA ILE A 265 2.04 7.32 -19.92
C ILE A 265 3.27 7.81 -19.18
N ARG A 266 3.04 8.66 -18.18
CA ARG A 266 4.05 9.08 -17.23
C ARG A 266 3.81 8.35 -15.92
N VAL A 267 4.88 7.91 -15.29
CA VAL A 267 4.84 7.19 -14.02
C VAL A 267 5.67 7.92 -13.00
N ALA A 268 5.07 8.25 -11.85
CA ALA A 268 5.74 8.79 -10.69
C ALA A 268 5.66 7.81 -9.51
N CYS A 269 6.62 7.85 -8.62
CA CYS A 269 6.60 7.09 -7.36
C CYS A 269 7.44 7.83 -6.31
N MET A 270 7.41 7.37 -5.05
CA MET A 270 8.32 7.90 -4.03
C MET A 270 9.78 7.65 -4.44
N GLY A 271 10.61 8.70 -4.40
CA GLY A 271 11.98 8.68 -4.93
C GLY A 271 12.10 9.05 -6.41
N CYS A 272 10.99 9.15 -7.14
CA CYS A 272 10.93 9.57 -8.54
C CYS A 272 9.69 10.45 -8.80
N GLU A 273 9.58 11.56 -8.06
CA GLU A 273 8.36 12.38 -8.01
C GLU A 273 8.12 13.19 -9.28
N ARG A 274 9.18 13.50 -10.06
CA ARG A 274 9.07 14.18 -11.36
C ARG A 274 8.41 13.29 -12.43
N GLY A 275 8.40 11.98 -12.18
CA GLY A 275 7.91 10.96 -13.07
C GLY A 275 8.72 10.80 -14.36
N ARG A 276 8.63 9.61 -14.94
CA ARG A 276 9.28 9.24 -16.22
C ARG A 276 8.27 8.71 -17.20
N LEU A 277 8.51 8.93 -18.49
CA LEU A 277 7.71 8.33 -19.55
C LEU A 277 8.01 6.84 -19.63
N VAL A 278 6.95 6.04 -19.81
CA VAL A 278 7.00 4.59 -20.03
C VAL A 278 6.23 4.21 -21.27
#